data_AF-A0A7W0WWF1-F1
#
_entry.id   AF-A0A7W0WWF1-F1
#
_cell.length_a   1.000
_cell.length_b   1.000
_cell.length_c   1.000
_cell.angle_alpha   90.00
_cell.angle_beta   90.00
_cell.angle_gamma   90.00
#
_symmetry.space_group_name_H-M   'P 1'
#
loop_
_entity.id
_entity.type
_entity.pdbx_description
1 polymer ?
#
loop_
_entity_poly.entity_id
_entity_poly.type
_entity_poly.pdbx_seq_one_letter_code
_entity_poly.pdbx_strand_id
1 'polypeptide(L)'
;MILDRDAVPDTPSLGGPREADWKALHQRLRGIAKRRVALEAEEASYLVEAEETQLYRRLGYTTMIEYMERELYWGPHAAKERLRVARELTALPLIAELFHEGELCFSAVRELTRVATPATEEAFLRKAQGKTAHHIQEMVAGLKRGDEPDAKPDPRRISKRVVIEVSAETYAMWRRTRTALEDEADERLSDDDFLQTVCRRATEPSGPTDNVPRPAVQTAVTTC
;
A
#
# COMPACT_ATOMS: atom_id res chain seq x y z
N MET A 1 10.02 -3.00 -48.52
CA MET A 1 9.24 -3.87 -47.62
C MET A 1 8.10 -3.01 -47.09
N ILE A 2 6.92 -3.16 -47.68
CA ILE A 2 5.74 -2.35 -47.39
C ILE A 2 5.22 -2.83 -46.04
N LEU A 3 5.29 -1.97 -45.02
CA LEU A 3 4.65 -2.24 -43.74
C LEU A 3 3.16 -1.98 -43.93
N ASP A 4 2.43 -3.09 -43.95
CA ASP A 4 0.98 -3.17 -43.83
C ASP A 4 0.53 -2.31 -42.65
N ARG A 5 -0.30 -1.30 -42.94
CA ARG A 5 -0.71 -0.24 -42.01
C ARG A 5 -2.18 -0.40 -41.60
N ASP A 6 -2.70 -1.62 -41.69
CA ASP A 6 -4.10 -1.93 -41.41
C ASP A 6 -4.23 -2.76 -40.12
N ALA A 7 -4.43 -2.04 -39.01
CA ALA A 7 -5.32 -2.36 -37.89
C ALA A 7 -4.94 -1.47 -36.70
N VAL A 8 -5.22 -0.17 -36.77
CA VAL A 8 -5.34 0.62 -35.54
C VAL A 8 -6.61 0.12 -34.85
N PRO A 9 -6.53 -0.49 -33.65
CA PRO A 9 -7.73 -0.90 -32.94
C PRO A 9 -8.59 0.34 -32.73
N ASP A 10 -9.88 0.23 -33.06
CA ASP A 10 -10.91 1.26 -32.92
C ASP A 10 -10.75 1.93 -31.55
N THR A 11 -10.09 3.08 -31.52
CA THR A 11 -9.89 3.84 -30.30
C THR A 11 -11.24 4.49 -30.02
N PRO A 12 -11.96 4.12 -28.94
CA PRO A 12 -13.29 4.66 -28.72
C PRO A 12 -13.15 6.18 -28.51
N SER A 13 -13.58 6.94 -29.53
CA SER A 13 -13.70 8.39 -29.47
C SER A 13 -14.45 8.77 -28.20
N LEU A 14 -13.84 9.64 -27.39
CA LEU A 14 -14.41 10.29 -26.20
C LEU A 14 -15.50 11.31 -26.62
N GLY A 15 -16.42 10.90 -27.50
CA GLY A 15 -17.60 11.66 -27.84
C GLY A 15 -18.45 11.90 -26.58
N GLY A 16 -19.14 13.04 -26.55
CA GLY A 16 -19.96 13.49 -25.42
C GLY A 16 -20.92 12.41 -24.89
N PRO A 17 -21.48 12.60 -23.69
CA PRO A 17 -22.21 11.56 -22.97
C PRO A 17 -23.27 10.96 -23.88
N ARG A 18 -22.96 9.79 -24.45
CA ARG A 18 -23.96 8.95 -25.08
C ARG A 18 -24.95 8.65 -23.96
N GLU A 19 -26.24 8.62 -24.27
CA GLU A 19 -27.25 7.98 -23.44
C GLU A 19 -26.97 6.47 -23.42
N ALA A 20 -25.77 6.12 -22.94
CA ALA A 20 -25.27 4.79 -22.86
C ALA A 20 -26.10 4.12 -21.79
N ASP A 21 -26.59 2.92 -22.09
CA ASP A 21 -27.14 2.04 -21.07
C ASP A 21 -26.11 1.98 -19.93
N TRP A 22 -26.44 2.63 -18.81
CA TRP A 22 -25.52 2.78 -17.67
C TRP A 22 -25.13 1.40 -17.13
N LYS A 23 -25.95 0.37 -17.37
CA LYS A 23 -25.63 -1.03 -17.06
C LYS A 23 -24.51 -1.54 -17.95
N ALA A 24 -24.57 -1.29 -19.26
CA ALA A 24 -23.50 -1.65 -20.18
C ALA A 24 -22.19 -0.87 -19.86
N LEU A 25 -22.28 0.42 -19.52
CA LEU A 25 -21.12 1.19 -19.05
C LEU A 25 -20.54 0.61 -17.75
N HIS A 26 -21.38 0.31 -16.77
CA HIS A 26 -20.98 -0.32 -15.51
C HIS A 26 -20.29 -1.67 -15.75
N GLN A 27 -20.85 -2.54 -16.59
CA GLN A 27 -20.26 -3.82 -16.96
C GLN A 27 -18.89 -3.66 -17.64
N ARG A 28 -18.74 -2.68 -18.54
CA ARG A 28 -17.46 -2.38 -19.20
C ARG A 28 -16.41 -1.92 -18.20
N LEU A 29 -16.76 -1.00 -17.29
CA LEU A 29 -15.86 -0.54 -16.23
C LEU A 29 -15.43 -1.67 -15.30
N ARG A 30 -16.36 -2.55 -14.90
CA ARG A 30 -16.05 -3.75 -14.11
C ARG A 30 -15.14 -4.71 -14.85
N GLY A 31 -15.37 -4.93 -16.15
CA GLY A 31 -14.52 -5.78 -16.98
C GLY A 31 -13.09 -5.23 -17.09
N ILE A 32 -12.92 -3.91 -17.24
CA ILE A 32 -11.60 -3.26 -17.23
C ILE A 32 -10.92 -3.45 -15.87
N ALA A 33 -11.64 -3.24 -14.77
CA ALA A 33 -11.10 -3.43 -13.43
C ALA A 33 -10.59 -4.87 -13.23
N LYS A 34 -11.40 -5.88 -13.59
CA LYS A 34 -11.04 -7.30 -13.48
C LYS A 34 -9.79 -7.65 -14.28
N ARG A 35 -9.71 -7.19 -15.55
CA ARG A 35 -8.54 -7.42 -16.40
C ARG A 35 -7.28 -6.73 -15.89
N ARG A 36 -7.39 -5.51 -15.35
CA ARG A 36 -6.24 -4.81 -14.73
C ARG A 36 -5.66 -5.62 -13.58
N VAL A 37 -6.51 -6.15 -12.71
CA VAL A 37 -6.09 -6.96 -11.57
C VAL A 37 -5.45 -8.27 -12.04
N ALA A 38 -6.03 -8.95 -13.02
CA ALA A 38 -5.43 -10.17 -13.59
C ALA A 38 -4.03 -9.90 -14.19
N LEU A 39 -3.84 -8.76 -14.87
CA LEU A 39 -2.52 -8.33 -15.36
C LEU A 39 -1.53 -8.05 -14.23
N GLU A 40 -1.98 -7.46 -13.11
CA GLU A 40 -1.11 -7.28 -11.93
C GLU A 40 -0.71 -8.63 -11.31
N ALA A 41 -1.59 -9.63 -11.33
CA ALA A 41 -1.28 -10.98 -10.84
C ALA A 41 -0.31 -11.73 -11.76
N GLU A 42 -0.46 -11.57 -13.08
CA GLU A 42 0.47 -12.08 -14.07
C GLU A 42 1.86 -11.41 -13.93
N GLU A 43 1.91 -10.08 -13.80
CA GLU A 43 3.16 -9.35 -13.52
C GLU A 43 3.84 -9.90 -12.26
N ALA A 44 3.10 -10.11 -11.17
CA ALA A 44 3.65 -10.65 -9.93
C ALA A 44 4.32 -12.02 -10.12
N SER A 45 3.75 -12.90 -10.95
CA SER A 45 4.33 -14.21 -11.25
C SER A 45 5.67 -14.07 -12.00
N TYR A 46 5.73 -13.19 -13.01
CA TYR A 46 6.98 -12.93 -13.74
C TYR A 46 8.03 -12.18 -12.91
N LEU A 47 7.63 -11.38 -11.92
CA LEU A 47 8.59 -10.74 -11.01
C LEU A 47 9.39 -11.76 -10.18
N VAL A 48 8.75 -12.87 -9.77
CA VAL A 48 9.45 -13.96 -9.09
C VAL A 48 10.42 -14.65 -10.04
N GLU A 49 9.96 -15.03 -11.24
CA GLU A 49 10.81 -15.68 -12.24
C GLU A 49 12.00 -14.79 -12.66
N ALA A 50 11.78 -13.49 -12.85
CA ALA A 50 12.83 -12.54 -13.16
C ALA A 50 13.87 -12.40 -12.03
N GLU A 51 13.45 -12.57 -10.77
CA GLU A 51 14.35 -12.59 -9.63
C GLU A 51 15.17 -13.90 -9.58
N GLU A 52 14.52 -15.04 -9.74
CA GLU A 52 15.15 -16.36 -9.72
C GLU A 52 16.18 -16.52 -10.85
N THR A 53 15.83 -16.06 -12.06
CA THR A 53 16.72 -16.11 -13.23
C THR A 53 17.79 -15.01 -13.23
N GLN A 54 17.70 -14.07 -12.27
CA GLN A 54 18.53 -12.86 -12.19
C GLN A 54 18.48 -12.03 -13.49
N LEU A 55 17.29 -11.93 -14.11
CA LEU A 55 17.05 -11.21 -15.36
C LEU A 55 17.66 -9.80 -15.33
N TYR A 56 17.41 -9.06 -14.25
CA TYR A 56 17.90 -7.70 -14.06
C TYR A 56 19.43 -7.59 -14.18
N ARG A 57 20.19 -8.58 -13.69
CA ARG A 57 21.67 -8.59 -13.82
C ARG A 57 22.11 -8.87 -15.25
N ARG A 58 21.41 -9.77 -15.95
CA ARG A 58 21.69 -10.11 -17.36
C ARG A 58 21.47 -8.91 -18.28
N LEU A 59 20.56 -8.03 -17.91
CA LEU A 59 20.28 -6.77 -18.60
C LEU A 59 21.13 -5.59 -18.10
N GLY A 60 22.03 -5.81 -17.14
CA GLY A 60 23.00 -4.81 -16.69
C GLY A 60 22.53 -3.90 -15.55
N TYR A 61 21.39 -4.17 -14.91
CA TYR A 61 20.94 -3.43 -13.73
C TYR A 61 21.59 -3.98 -12.46
N THR A 62 21.82 -3.10 -11.48
CA THR A 62 22.47 -3.48 -10.21
C THR A 62 21.51 -4.26 -9.31
N THR A 63 20.23 -3.88 -9.32
CA THR A 63 19.21 -4.46 -8.45
C THR A 63 17.90 -4.68 -9.21
N MET A 64 17.09 -5.62 -8.72
CA MET A 64 15.73 -5.82 -9.24
C MET A 64 14.88 -4.54 -9.16
N ILE A 65 15.03 -3.76 -8.10
CA ILE A 65 14.28 -2.49 -7.92
C ILE A 65 14.67 -1.47 -8.99
N GLU A 66 15.94 -1.38 -9.36
CA GLU A 66 16.40 -0.49 -10.44
C GLU A 66 15.81 -0.91 -11.80
N TYR A 67 15.77 -2.22 -12.08
CA TYR A 67 15.10 -2.75 -13.28
C TYR A 67 13.61 -2.41 -13.30
N MET A 68 12.89 -2.66 -12.20
CA MET A 68 11.46 -2.35 -12.09
C MET A 68 11.17 -0.85 -12.23
N GLU A 69 12.07 0.01 -11.75
CA GLU A 69 11.94 1.46 -11.89
C GLU A 69 12.13 1.92 -13.34
N ARG A 70 13.16 1.41 -14.02
CA ARG A 70 13.52 1.85 -15.38
C ARG A 70 12.66 1.22 -16.47
N GLU A 71 12.34 -0.07 -16.35
CA GLU A 71 11.66 -0.84 -17.40
C GLU A 71 10.15 -0.98 -17.13
N LEU A 72 9.74 -1.03 -15.85
CA LEU A 72 8.34 -1.25 -15.46
C LEU A 72 7.68 0.00 -14.84
N TYR A 73 8.41 1.11 -14.78
CA TYR A 73 7.91 2.42 -14.33
C TYR A 73 7.37 2.44 -12.89
N TRP A 74 7.81 1.50 -12.04
CA TRP A 74 7.45 1.46 -10.64
C TRP A 74 8.41 2.31 -9.81
N GLY A 75 7.91 3.34 -9.13
CA GLY A 75 8.71 4.06 -8.13
C GLY A 75 9.25 3.11 -7.04
N PRO A 76 10.39 3.41 -6.40
CA PRO A 76 11.12 2.45 -5.55
C PRO A 76 10.28 1.80 -4.43
N HIS A 77 9.39 2.56 -3.79
CA HIS A 77 8.50 2.03 -2.75
C HIS A 77 7.46 1.05 -3.32
N ALA A 78 6.88 1.37 -4.48
CA ALA A 78 5.89 0.52 -5.13
C ALA A 78 6.53 -0.77 -5.65
N ALA A 79 7.74 -0.68 -6.21
CA ALA A 79 8.52 -1.83 -6.67
C ALA A 79 8.84 -2.80 -5.52
N LYS A 80 9.34 -2.29 -4.39
CA LYS A 80 9.63 -3.12 -3.20
C LYS A 80 8.38 -3.85 -2.69
N GLU A 81 7.25 -3.15 -2.62
CA GLU A 81 6.01 -3.76 -2.13
C GLU A 81 5.46 -4.82 -3.10
N ARG A 82 5.49 -4.55 -4.42
CA ARG A 82 5.12 -5.53 -5.44
C ARG A 82 5.98 -6.77 -5.38
N LEU A 83 7.30 -6.61 -5.28
CA LEU A 83 8.23 -7.72 -5.17
C LEU A 83 8.02 -8.53 -3.87
N ARG A 84 7.73 -7.88 -2.73
CA ARG A 84 7.34 -8.56 -1.49
C ARG A 84 6.08 -9.40 -1.71
N VAL A 85 5.02 -8.80 -2.26
CA VAL A 85 3.74 -9.48 -2.49
C VAL A 85 3.93 -10.67 -3.43
N ALA A 86 4.64 -10.48 -4.55
CA ALA A 86 4.95 -11.53 -5.51
C ALA A 86 5.62 -12.74 -4.85
N ARG A 87 6.63 -12.52 -3.99
CA ARG A 87 7.29 -13.59 -3.24
C ARG A 87 6.34 -14.31 -2.29
N GLU A 88 5.53 -13.59 -1.52
CA GLU A 88 4.61 -14.21 -0.55
C GLU A 88 3.52 -15.04 -1.24
N LEU A 89 3.06 -14.62 -2.42
CA LEU A 89 2.05 -15.36 -3.20
C LEU A 89 2.52 -16.76 -3.63
N THR A 90 3.83 -17.00 -3.73
CA THR A 90 4.36 -18.34 -4.04
C THR A 90 4.00 -19.40 -3.01
N ALA A 91 3.69 -18.97 -1.78
CA ALA A 91 3.28 -19.83 -0.67
C ALA A 91 1.79 -19.69 -0.30
N LEU A 92 1.00 -18.94 -1.08
CA LEU A 92 -0.40 -18.62 -0.77
C LEU A 92 -1.29 -18.88 -2.01
N PRO A 93 -1.44 -20.15 -2.42
CA PRO A 93 -2.08 -20.52 -3.67
C PRO A 93 -3.54 -20.05 -3.77
N LEU A 94 -4.32 -20.08 -2.69
CA LEU A 94 -5.73 -19.67 -2.74
C LEU A 94 -5.86 -18.16 -2.93
N ILE A 95 -4.99 -17.37 -2.28
CA ILE A 95 -4.94 -15.92 -2.49
C ILE A 95 -4.45 -15.59 -3.91
N ALA A 96 -3.43 -16.32 -4.40
CA ALA A 96 -2.89 -16.15 -5.74
C ALA A 96 -3.94 -16.43 -6.82
N GLU A 97 -4.73 -17.50 -6.67
CA GLU A 97 -5.81 -17.86 -7.57
C GLU A 97 -6.87 -16.75 -7.66
N LEU A 98 -7.39 -16.28 -6.52
CA LEU A 98 -8.39 -15.20 -6.52
C LEU A 98 -7.84 -13.86 -7.03
N PHE A 99 -6.53 -13.61 -6.86
CA PHE A 99 -5.87 -12.45 -7.45
C PHE A 99 -5.81 -12.58 -8.98
N HIS A 100 -5.41 -13.74 -9.50
CA HIS A 100 -5.35 -14.03 -10.94
C HIS A 100 -6.73 -13.97 -11.60
N GLU A 101 -7.76 -14.47 -10.91
CA GLU A 101 -9.14 -14.35 -11.36
C GLU A 101 -9.65 -12.92 -11.33
N GLY A 102 -8.97 -11.99 -10.65
CA GLY A 102 -9.40 -10.59 -10.53
C GLY A 102 -10.50 -10.36 -9.49
N GLU A 103 -10.70 -11.32 -8.58
CA GLU A 103 -11.66 -11.23 -7.46
C GLU A 103 -11.06 -10.51 -6.23
N LEU A 104 -9.73 -10.48 -6.11
CA LEU A 104 -9.01 -9.68 -5.12
C LEU A 104 -8.15 -8.62 -5.79
N CYS A 105 -8.36 -7.35 -5.46
CA CYS A 105 -7.47 -6.27 -5.92
C CYS A 105 -6.10 -6.31 -5.21
N PHE A 106 -5.06 -5.75 -5.84
CA PHE A 106 -3.69 -5.72 -5.30
C PHE A 106 -3.61 -5.20 -3.85
N SER A 107 -4.38 -4.16 -3.50
CA SER A 107 -4.39 -3.64 -2.13
C SER A 107 -4.88 -4.68 -1.11
N ALA A 108 -5.90 -5.46 -1.43
CA ALA A 108 -6.37 -6.53 -0.55
C ALA A 108 -5.32 -7.64 -0.41
N VAL A 109 -4.75 -8.09 -1.53
CA VAL A 109 -3.68 -9.09 -1.56
C VAL A 109 -2.47 -8.64 -0.74
N ARG A 110 -2.07 -7.36 -0.89
CA ARG A 110 -0.97 -6.76 -0.14
C ARG A 110 -1.18 -6.86 1.36
N GLU A 111 -2.38 -6.60 1.85
CA GLU A 111 -2.69 -6.70 3.28
C GLU A 111 -2.77 -8.16 3.74
N LEU A 112 -3.44 -9.04 2.99
CA LEU A 112 -3.57 -10.47 3.33
C LEU A 112 -2.22 -11.18 3.40
N THR A 113 -1.33 -10.93 2.42
CA THR A 113 0.02 -11.52 2.36
C THR A 113 0.94 -11.10 3.52
N ARG A 114 0.56 -10.13 4.37
CA ARG A 114 1.33 -9.78 5.58
C ARG A 114 1.09 -10.73 6.75
N VAL A 115 -0.08 -11.36 6.78
CA VAL A 115 -0.56 -12.12 7.95
C VAL A 115 -0.89 -13.57 7.61
N ALA A 116 -1.34 -13.83 6.39
CA ALA A 116 -1.74 -15.15 5.95
C ALA A 116 -0.56 -16.13 5.86
N THR A 117 -0.88 -17.39 6.05
CA THR A 117 -0.03 -18.56 5.83
C THR A 117 -0.84 -19.60 5.06
N PRO A 118 -0.22 -20.63 4.46
CA PRO A 118 -0.98 -21.72 3.82
C PRO A 118 -2.07 -22.31 4.73
N ALA A 119 -1.83 -22.37 6.04
CA ALA A 119 -2.79 -22.91 7.00
C ALA A 119 -3.96 -21.96 7.31
N THR A 120 -3.78 -20.65 7.15
CA THR A 120 -4.77 -19.63 7.55
C THR A 120 -5.39 -18.88 6.37
N GLU A 121 -4.87 -19.03 5.16
CA GLU A 121 -5.34 -18.26 3.99
C GLU A 121 -6.82 -18.48 3.69
N GLU A 122 -7.34 -19.71 3.80
CA GLU A 122 -8.76 -20.00 3.58
C GLU A 122 -9.66 -19.27 4.59
N ALA A 123 -9.27 -19.23 5.87
CA ALA A 123 -10.01 -18.52 6.90
C ALA A 123 -10.03 -17.01 6.65
N PHE A 124 -8.89 -16.45 6.25
CA PHE A 124 -8.80 -15.04 5.87
C PHE A 124 -9.66 -14.71 4.65
N LEU A 125 -9.65 -15.56 3.61
CA LEU A 125 -10.46 -15.37 2.41
C LEU A 125 -11.97 -15.39 2.73
N ARG A 126 -12.42 -16.35 3.55
CA ARG A 126 -13.81 -16.39 4.04
C ARG A 126 -14.19 -15.11 4.77
N LYS A 127 -13.33 -14.62 5.68
CA LYS A 127 -13.60 -13.37 6.42
C LYS A 127 -13.48 -12.11 5.55
N ALA A 128 -12.73 -12.17 4.44
CA ALA A 128 -12.56 -11.06 3.50
C ALA A 128 -13.70 -10.95 2.47
N GLN A 129 -14.56 -11.97 2.35
CA GLN A 129 -15.64 -11.98 1.35
C GLN A 129 -16.54 -10.74 1.47
N GLY A 130 -16.72 -10.04 0.34
CA GLY A 130 -17.55 -8.83 0.26
C GLY A 130 -16.94 -7.58 0.92
N LYS A 131 -15.73 -7.66 1.49
CA LYS A 131 -15.04 -6.52 2.09
C LYS A 131 -14.27 -5.71 1.07
N THR A 132 -14.18 -4.40 1.31
CA THR A 132 -13.26 -3.52 0.58
C THR A 132 -11.83 -3.76 1.04
N ALA A 133 -10.85 -3.34 0.24
CA ALA A 133 -9.44 -3.38 0.67
C ALA A 133 -9.20 -2.61 1.98
N HIS A 134 -9.97 -1.56 2.24
CA HIS A 134 -9.90 -0.80 3.49
C HIS A 134 -10.38 -1.63 4.69
N HIS A 135 -11.54 -2.27 4.59
CA HIS A 135 -12.03 -3.18 5.64
C HIS A 135 -11.10 -4.38 5.85
N ILE A 136 -10.43 -4.86 4.80
CA ILE A 136 -9.40 -5.92 4.92
C ILE A 136 -8.17 -5.38 5.67
N GLN A 137 -7.72 -4.16 5.36
CA GLN A 137 -6.62 -3.52 6.08
C GLN A 137 -6.93 -3.39 7.58
N GLU A 138 -8.15 -2.98 7.94
CA GLU A 138 -8.59 -2.89 9.34
C GLU A 138 -8.65 -4.27 9.99
N MET A 139 -9.17 -5.26 9.28
CA MET A 139 -9.26 -6.64 9.75
C MET A 139 -7.91 -7.25 10.09
N VAL A 140 -6.86 -6.95 9.32
CA VAL A 140 -5.50 -7.48 9.57
C VAL A 140 -4.66 -6.58 10.48
N ALA A 141 -5.14 -5.38 10.81
CA ALA A 141 -4.39 -4.43 11.61
C ALA A 141 -4.10 -4.99 13.01
N GLY A 142 -2.83 -4.99 13.40
CA GLY A 142 -2.42 -5.50 14.72
C GLY A 142 -2.20 -7.01 14.77
N LEU A 143 -2.50 -7.75 13.69
CA LEU A 143 -2.20 -9.18 13.58
C LEU A 143 -0.74 -9.39 13.14
N LYS A 144 -0.18 -10.56 13.47
CA LYS A 144 1.11 -11.04 12.95
C LYS A 144 0.90 -12.23 12.03
N ARG A 145 1.95 -12.57 11.27
CA ARG A 145 1.96 -13.75 10.40
C ARG A 145 1.62 -15.03 11.17
N GLY A 146 0.64 -15.78 10.66
CA GLY A 146 0.17 -17.04 11.25
C GLY A 146 -0.94 -16.88 12.29
N ASP A 147 -1.36 -15.65 12.61
CA ASP A 147 -2.55 -15.45 13.43
C ASP A 147 -3.82 -15.89 12.66
N GLU A 148 -4.84 -16.30 13.42
CA GLU A 148 -6.19 -16.49 12.89
C GLU A 148 -6.86 -15.14 12.62
N PRO A 149 -7.83 -15.07 11.69
CA PRO A 149 -8.50 -13.81 11.36
C PRO A 149 -9.23 -13.14 12.54
N ASP A 150 -9.62 -13.92 13.56
CA ASP A 150 -10.31 -13.46 14.77
C ASP A 150 -9.38 -13.32 15.99
N ALA A 151 -8.06 -13.42 15.80
CA ALA A 151 -7.11 -13.19 16.86
C ALA A 151 -7.23 -11.75 17.41
N LYS A 152 -6.94 -11.60 18.70
CA LYS A 152 -6.96 -10.30 19.36
C LYS A 152 -5.83 -9.43 18.79
N PRO A 153 -6.12 -8.26 18.20
CA PRO A 153 -5.08 -7.41 17.62
C PRO A 153 -4.16 -6.86 18.70
N ASP A 154 -2.86 -6.82 18.42
CA ASP A 154 -1.87 -6.13 19.26
C ASP A 154 -1.85 -4.64 18.89
N PRO A 155 -2.31 -3.73 19.77
CA PRO A 155 -2.36 -2.30 19.47
C PRO A 155 -0.99 -1.72 19.12
N ARG A 156 0.11 -2.30 19.63
CA ARG A 156 1.48 -1.85 19.37
C ARG A 156 1.93 -2.12 17.93
N ARG A 157 1.21 -2.97 17.20
CA ARG A 157 1.46 -3.30 15.79
C ARG A 157 0.59 -2.49 14.83
N ILE A 158 -0.34 -1.70 15.34
CA ILE A 158 -1.21 -0.87 14.51
C ILE A 158 -0.48 0.42 14.17
N SER A 159 0.22 0.44 13.04
CA SER A 159 0.80 1.66 12.49
C SER A 159 -0.27 2.48 11.76
N LYS A 160 -0.31 3.80 11.97
CA LYS A 160 -1.11 4.73 11.17
C LYS A 160 -0.21 5.52 10.23
N ARG A 161 -0.61 5.67 8.97
CA ARG A 161 0.10 6.50 7.99
C ARG A 161 -0.56 7.86 7.93
N VAL A 162 0.21 8.91 8.21
CA VAL A 162 -0.19 10.30 8.05
C VAL A 162 0.48 10.85 6.79
N VAL A 163 -0.33 11.34 5.84
CA VAL A 163 0.15 12.00 4.61
C VAL A 163 -0.32 13.44 4.66
N ILE A 164 0.61 14.39 4.58
CA ILE A 164 0.33 15.83 4.68
C ILE A 164 0.95 16.52 3.48
N GLU A 165 0.15 17.29 2.76
CA GLU A 165 0.64 18.20 1.72
C GLU A 165 0.90 19.57 2.34
N VAL A 166 2.11 20.08 2.14
CA VAL A 166 2.57 21.34 2.75
C VAL A 166 3.34 22.17 1.73
N SER A 167 3.43 23.49 1.96
CA SER A 167 4.24 24.37 1.12
C SER A 167 5.74 24.04 1.24
N ALA A 168 6.54 24.49 0.25
CA ALA A 168 8.00 24.33 0.29
C ALA A 168 8.63 25.00 1.53
N GLU A 169 8.07 26.12 1.98
CA GLU A 169 8.48 26.83 3.19
C GLU A 169 8.20 25.97 4.45
N THR A 170 7.00 25.41 4.58
CA THR A 170 6.64 24.52 5.68
C THR A 170 7.48 23.24 5.66
N TYR A 171 7.77 22.69 4.47
CA TYR A 171 8.66 21.54 4.36
C TYR A 171 10.10 21.86 4.78
N ALA A 172 10.61 23.04 4.45
CA ALA A 172 11.92 23.49 4.94
C ALA A 172 11.92 23.68 6.46
N MET A 173 10.84 24.19 7.05
CA MET A 173 10.66 24.24 8.49
C MET A 173 10.63 22.84 9.12
N TRP A 174 9.85 21.91 8.56
CA TRP A 174 9.78 20.52 9.00
C TRP A 174 11.15 19.85 9.03
N ARG A 175 11.94 19.98 7.95
CA ARG A 175 13.31 19.43 7.89
C ARG A 175 14.23 20.03 8.95
N ARG A 176 14.18 21.35 9.15
CA ARG A 176 14.99 22.03 10.18
C ARG A 176 14.62 21.57 11.58
N THR A 177 13.32 21.45 11.88
CA THR A 177 12.85 20.94 13.16
C THR A 177 13.32 19.51 13.39
N ARG A 178 13.26 18.64 12.37
CA ARG A 178 13.78 17.27 12.47
C ARG A 178 15.26 17.25 12.79
N THR A 179 16.08 17.99 12.06
CA THR A 179 17.53 18.07 12.32
C THR A 179 17.81 18.54 13.75
N ALA A 180 17.16 19.61 14.21
CA ALA A 180 17.38 20.12 15.57
C ALA A 180 17.01 19.11 16.67
N LEU A 181 15.94 18.31 16.47
CA LEU A 181 15.54 17.28 17.43
C LEU A 181 16.45 16.06 17.40
N GLU A 182 16.93 15.67 16.22
CA GLU A 182 17.92 14.58 16.07
C GLU A 182 19.26 14.96 16.70
N ASP A 183 19.72 16.21 16.51
CA ASP A 183 20.93 16.73 17.15
C ASP A 183 20.80 16.78 18.67
N GLU A 184 19.63 17.16 19.21
CA GLU A 184 19.36 17.18 20.65
C GLU A 184 19.32 15.76 21.26
N ALA A 185 18.84 14.78 20.50
CA ALA A 185 18.75 13.38 20.91
C ALA A 185 20.08 12.60 20.73
N ASP A 186 21.06 13.18 20.03
CA ASP A 186 22.30 12.52 19.59
C ASP A 186 22.05 11.22 18.79
N GLU A 187 20.91 11.14 18.11
CA GLU A 187 20.54 9.99 17.28
C GLU A 187 19.50 10.35 16.21
N ARG A 188 19.37 9.48 15.22
CA ARG A 188 18.35 9.63 14.17
C ARG A 188 16.98 9.16 14.68
N LEU A 189 15.98 10.03 14.62
CA LEU A 189 14.63 9.73 15.09
C LEU A 189 13.80 9.01 14.02
N SER A 190 13.00 8.05 14.46
CA SER A 190 11.93 7.50 13.63
C SER A 190 10.88 8.59 13.33
N ASP A 191 10.03 8.39 12.31
CA ASP A 191 8.94 9.34 12.05
C ASP A 191 7.97 9.44 13.23
N ASP A 192 7.76 8.33 13.96
CA ASP A 192 6.87 8.27 15.13
C ASP A 192 7.48 9.03 16.32
N ASP A 193 8.76 8.80 16.65
CA ASP A 193 9.45 9.49 17.75
C ASP A 193 9.59 11.00 17.49
N PHE A 194 9.87 11.36 16.23
CA PHE A 194 9.91 12.75 15.79
C PHE A 194 8.55 13.43 15.99
N LEU A 195 7.48 12.81 15.46
CA LEU A 195 6.12 13.34 15.61
C LEU A 195 5.68 13.40 17.07
N GLN A 196 5.96 12.36 17.85
CA GLN A 196 5.66 12.32 19.28
C GLN A 196 6.37 13.46 20.02
N THR A 197 7.64 13.74 19.70
CA THR A 197 8.39 14.84 20.31
C THR A 197 7.82 16.20 19.94
N VAL A 198 7.49 16.42 18.67
CA VAL A 198 6.85 17.67 18.20
C VAL A 198 5.49 17.88 18.88
N CYS A 199 4.62 16.86 18.89
CA CYS A 199 3.31 16.94 19.51
C CYS A 199 3.43 17.20 21.02
N ARG A 200 4.28 16.45 21.71
CA ARG A 200 4.52 16.59 23.15
C ARG A 200 4.92 18.01 23.53
N ARG A 201 5.92 18.60 22.83
CA ARG A 201 6.34 19.99 23.06
C ARG A 201 5.24 21.02 22.83
N ALA A 202 4.31 20.75 21.92
CA ALA A 202 3.20 21.64 21.63
C ALA A 202 2.04 21.51 22.63
N THR A 203 1.88 20.35 23.25
CA THR A 203 0.76 20.04 24.15
C THR A 203 1.11 20.10 25.63
N GLU A 204 2.37 19.91 26.00
CA GLU A 204 2.84 20.04 27.38
C GLU A 204 3.00 21.52 27.74
N PRO A 205 2.49 21.96 28.90
CA PRO A 205 2.64 23.34 29.34
C PRO A 205 4.11 23.61 29.69
N SER A 206 4.73 24.54 28.99
CA SER A 206 5.96 25.19 29.44
C SER A 206 5.69 25.80 30.83
N GLY A 207 6.62 25.65 31.79
CA GLY A 207 6.42 25.97 33.22
C GLY A 207 5.94 27.39 33.59
N PRO A 208 5.85 27.67 34.90
CA PRO A 208 4.66 28.21 35.55
C PRO A 208 4.14 29.48 34.89
N THR A 209 3.10 29.35 34.08
CA THR A 209 2.27 30.50 33.68
C THR A 209 1.17 30.68 34.71
N ASP A 210 1.18 31.83 35.35
CA ASP A 210 0.03 32.39 36.06
C ASP A 210 -1.08 32.65 35.02
N ASN A 211 -1.77 31.59 34.58
CA ASN A 211 -3.00 31.65 33.81
C ASN A 211 -3.63 30.25 33.67
N VAL A 212 -4.93 30.23 33.91
CA VAL A 212 -5.86 29.08 33.99
C VAL A 212 -5.54 27.97 32.97
N PRO A 213 -5.44 26.69 33.38
CA PRO A 213 -5.17 25.58 32.46
C PRO A 213 -6.31 25.42 31.45
N ARG A 214 -5.97 25.32 30.15
CA ARG A 214 -6.90 24.75 29.16
C ARG A 214 -7.04 23.26 29.45
N PRO A 215 -8.27 22.70 29.49
CA PRO A 215 -8.45 21.29 29.82
C PRO A 215 -7.72 20.42 28.81
N ALA A 216 -6.91 19.49 29.33
CA ALA A 216 -6.25 18.46 28.54
C ALA A 216 -7.34 17.67 27.79
N VAL A 217 -7.35 17.77 26.46
CA VAL A 217 -8.23 16.93 25.64
C VAL A 217 -7.67 15.52 25.70
N GLN A 218 -8.27 14.70 26.55
CA GLN A 218 -7.97 13.27 26.66
C GLN A 218 -8.39 12.62 25.35
N THR A 219 -7.43 12.36 24.45
CA THR A 219 -7.73 11.66 23.20
C THR A 219 -7.86 10.18 23.53
N ALA A 220 -9.09 9.71 23.72
CA ALA A 220 -9.38 8.30 23.76
C ALA A 220 -9.03 7.71 22.40
N VAL A 221 -8.02 6.84 22.35
CA VAL A 221 -7.83 5.95 21.20
C VAL A 221 -8.94 4.91 21.30
N THR A 222 -10.06 5.16 20.62
CA THR A 222 -11.15 4.20 20.51
C THR A 222 -10.68 3.03 19.66
N THR A 223 -10.41 1.90 20.32
CA THR A 223 -10.32 0.59 19.67
C THR A 223 -11.76 0.16 19.37
N CYS A 224 -12.20 0.31 18.13
CA CYS A 224 -13.41 -0.35 17.61
C CYS A 224 -13.05 -1.75 17.11
#